data_AF-A0A7Y4QYW8-F1
#
_entry.id   AF-A0A7Y4QYW8-F1
#
_cell.length_a   1.000
_cell.length_b   1.000
_cell.length_c   1.000
_cell.angle_alpha   90.00
_cell.angle_beta   90.00
_cell.angle_gamma   90.00
#
_symmetry.space_group_name_H-M   'P 1'
#
loop_
_entity.id
_entity.type
_entity.pdbx_description
1 polymer ?
#
loop_
_entity_poly.entity_id
_entity_poly.type
_entity_poly.pdbx_seq_one_letter_code
_entity_poly.pdbx_strand_id
1 'polypeptide(L)'
;MNNFPFSKNLFWDVDIQDVDLKKHKRYVIERVLTRGRMEDFEKLLTLYSKAEIITELKKSKELDPKTRHFCSWYFHIPQTELHASSFYH
;
A
#
# COMPACT_ATOMS: atom_id res chain seq x y z
N MET A 1 -7.08 22.37 -7.44
CA MET A 1 -5.93 21.95 -6.62
C MET A 1 -5.94 20.43 -6.58
N ASN A 2 -4.92 19.77 -7.15
CA ASN A 2 -4.75 18.32 -6.99
C ASN A 2 -4.39 18.07 -5.52
N ASN A 3 -5.39 17.76 -4.69
CA ASN A 3 -5.18 17.46 -3.29
C ASN A 3 -4.78 15.99 -3.16
N PHE A 4 -3.49 15.71 -3.37
CA PHE A 4 -2.94 14.38 -3.15
C PHE A 4 -3.23 13.97 -1.69
N PRO A 5 -3.91 12.83 -1.45
CA PRO A 5 -4.50 12.57 -0.13
C PRO A 5 -3.44 12.17 0.91
N PHE A 6 -2.30 11.63 0.49
CA PHE A 6 -1.31 11.04 1.39
C PHE A 6 -0.18 11.99 1.77
N SER A 7 0.51 11.64 2.85
CA SER A 7 1.70 12.34 3.31
C SER A 7 2.80 12.33 2.24
N LYS A 8 3.34 13.51 1.91
CA LYS A 8 4.30 13.70 0.81
C LYS A 8 5.58 12.87 0.96
N ASN A 9 6.01 12.62 2.19
CA ASN A 9 7.19 11.82 2.52
C ASN A 9 7.07 10.34 2.10
N LEU A 10 5.88 9.84 1.81
CA LEU A 10 5.69 8.48 1.28
C LEU A 10 6.20 8.34 -0.15
N PHE A 11 6.31 9.45 -0.87
CA PHE A 11 6.62 9.52 -2.30
C PHE A 11 7.87 10.37 -2.55
N TRP A 12 8.85 10.32 -1.64
CA TRP A 12 10.06 11.16 -1.66
C TRP A 12 10.94 10.97 -2.91
N ASP A 13 10.80 9.83 -3.60
CA ASP A 13 11.57 9.41 -4.78
C ASP A 13 10.83 9.59 -6.11
N VAL A 14 9.60 10.11 -6.10
CA VAL A 14 8.80 10.35 -7.31
C VAL A 14 8.13 11.71 -7.26
N ASP A 15 7.90 12.35 -8.41
CA ASP A 15 7.04 13.52 -8.44
C ASP A 15 5.59 13.08 -8.17
N ILE A 16 4.94 13.71 -7.20
CA ILE A 16 3.56 13.43 -6.81
C ILE A 16 2.60 13.68 -7.98
N GLN A 17 2.92 14.62 -8.89
CA GLN A 17 2.09 14.87 -10.07
C GLN A 17 2.06 13.69 -11.05
N ASP A 18 3.10 12.84 -11.02
CA ASP A 18 3.19 11.65 -11.87
C ASP A 18 2.48 10.43 -11.24
N VAL A 19 2.04 10.53 -9.97
CA VAL A 19 1.35 9.45 -9.26
C VAL A 19 -0.14 9.45 -9.59
N ASP A 20 -0.51 8.72 -10.64
CA ASP A 20 -1.91 8.40 -10.94
C ASP A 20 -2.46 7.35 -9.96
N LEU A 21 -3.35 7.78 -9.05
CA LEU A 21 -3.98 6.93 -8.03
C LEU A 21 -4.81 5.76 -8.60
N LYS A 22 -5.22 5.80 -9.86
CA LYS A 22 -5.98 4.70 -10.50
C LYS A 22 -5.07 3.73 -11.25
N LYS A 23 -4.02 4.23 -11.90
CA LYS A 23 -3.06 3.39 -12.64
C LYS A 23 -2.01 2.77 -11.74
N HIS A 24 -1.57 3.51 -10.71
CA HIS A 24 -0.49 3.11 -9.80
C HIS A 24 -1.02 2.57 -8.46
N LYS A 25 -2.22 1.98 -8.42
CA LYS A 25 -2.87 1.49 -7.19
C LYS A 25 -1.94 0.65 -6.32
N ARG A 26 -1.30 -0.37 -6.91
CA ARG A 26 -0.41 -1.28 -6.18
C ARG A 26 0.71 -0.52 -5.46
N TYR A 27 1.42 0.33 -6.21
CA TYR A 27 2.50 1.15 -5.67
C TYR A 27 2.03 2.04 -4.52
N VAL A 28 0.88 2.70 -4.67
CA VAL A 28 0.29 3.54 -3.62
C VAL A 28 -0.08 2.72 -2.38
N ILE A 29 -0.76 1.59 -2.58
CA ILE A 29 -1.17 0.67 -1.50
C ILE A 29 0.05 0.18 -0.73
N GLU A 30 1.07 -0.31 -1.42
CA GLU A 30 2.33 -0.79 -0.82
C GLU A 30 3.01 0.32 0.00
N ARG A 31 3.12 1.53 -0.56
CA ARG A 31 3.77 2.66 0.11
C ARG A 31 3.04 3.08 1.38
N VAL A 32 1.73 3.20 1.31
CA VAL A 32 0.91 3.60 2.46
C VAL A 32 0.92 2.52 3.54
N LEU A 33 0.80 1.24 3.19
CA LEU A 33 0.79 0.17 4.19
C LEU A 33 2.17 -0.03 4.84
N THR A 34 3.25 0.19 4.10
CA THR A 34 4.62 0.01 4.60
C THR A 34 5.12 1.20 5.41
N ARG A 35 4.78 2.43 4.99
CA ARG A 35 5.42 3.66 5.50
C ARG A 35 4.42 4.72 6.00
N GLY A 36 3.14 4.53 5.73
CA GLY A 36 2.07 5.48 6.06
C GLY A 36 1.80 5.60 7.56
N ARG A 37 1.19 6.73 7.93
CA ARG A 37 0.59 6.91 9.27
C ARG A 37 -0.86 6.44 9.26
N MET A 38 -1.48 6.41 10.44
CA MET A 38 -2.89 6.03 10.58
C MET A 38 -3.82 6.86 9.66
N GLU A 39 -3.58 8.17 9.56
CA GLU A 39 -4.33 9.06 8.66
C GLU A 39 -4.18 8.67 7.18
N ASP A 40 -3.00 8.21 6.76
CA ASP A 40 -2.78 7.75 5.38
C ASP A 40 -3.51 6.43 5.14
N PHE A 41 -3.50 5.54 6.13
CA PHE A 41 -4.20 4.26 6.08
C PHE A 41 -5.72 4.46 6.00
N GLU A 42 -6.29 5.36 6.80
CA GLU A 42 -7.71 5.70 6.72
C GLU A 42 -8.08 6.23 5.33
N LYS A 43 -7.28 7.15 4.79
CA LYS A 43 -7.49 7.65 3.42
C LYS A 43 -7.38 6.56 2.37
N LEU A 44 -6.46 5.60 2.54
CA LEU A 44 -6.33 4.44 1.65
C LEU A 44 -7.64 3.63 1.61
N LEU A 45 -8.24 3.38 2.78
CA LEU A 45 -9.50 2.64 2.90
C LEU A 45 -10.70 3.43 2.34
N THR A 46 -10.65 4.76 2.33
CA THR A 46 -11.67 5.58 1.64
C THR A 46 -11.48 5.60 0.12
N LEU A 47 -10.24 5.50 -0.36
CA LEU A 47 -9.89 5.66 -1.76
C LEU A 47 -10.07 4.36 -2.55
N TYR A 48 -9.76 3.21 -1.94
CA TYR A 48 -9.87 1.90 -2.55
C TYR A 48 -10.75 0.99 -1.72
N SER A 49 -11.60 0.22 -2.40
CA SER A 49 -12.35 -0.83 -1.75
C SER A 49 -11.41 -1.89 -1.16
N LYS A 50 -11.87 -2.55 -0.08
CA LYS A 50 -11.14 -3.68 0.52
C LYS A 50 -10.77 -4.74 -0.53
N ALA A 51 -11.65 -5.03 -1.48
CA ALA A 51 -11.40 -6.00 -2.54
C ALA A 51 -10.26 -5.57 -3.49
N GLU A 52 -10.19 -4.30 -3.86
CA GLU A 52 -9.09 -3.75 -4.67
C GLU A 52 -7.76 -3.83 -3.93
N ILE A 53 -7.75 -3.48 -2.64
CA ILE A 53 -6.55 -3.54 -1.80
C ILE A 53 -6.03 -4.98 -1.73
N ILE A 54 -6.91 -5.94 -1.41
CA ILE A 54 -6.56 -7.37 -1.36
C ILE A 54 -6.03 -7.85 -2.72
N THR A 55 -6.69 -7.46 -3.81
CA THR A 55 -6.30 -7.87 -5.17
C THR A 55 -4.90 -7.39 -5.53
N GLU A 56 -4.55 -6.14 -5.19
CA GLU A 56 -3.21 -5.62 -5.48
C GLU A 56 -2.15 -6.12 -4.49
N LEU A 57 -2.51 -6.36 -3.22
CA LEU A 57 -1.60 -6.98 -2.24
C LEU A 57 -1.17 -8.38 -2.64
N LYS A 58 -2.08 -9.21 -3.16
CA LYS A 58 -1.74 -10.56 -3.66
C LYS A 58 -0.80 -10.54 -4.87
N LYS A 59 -0.76 -9.42 -5.62
CA LYS A 59 0.15 -9.23 -6.75
C LYS A 59 1.47 -8.54 -6.34
N SER A 60 1.51 -7.98 -5.14
CA SER A 60 2.70 -7.33 -4.61
C SER A 60 3.81 -8.35 -4.41
N LYS A 61 5.05 -7.93 -4.68
CA LYS A 61 6.26 -8.68 -4.34
C LYS A 61 7.16 -7.93 -3.37
N GLU A 62 6.78 -6.72 -2.98
CA GLU A 62 7.64 -5.73 -2.33
C GLU A 62 7.32 -5.51 -0.84
N LEU A 63 6.36 -6.26 -0.28
CA LEU A 63 5.99 -6.12 1.13
C LEU A 63 7.13 -6.58 2.05
N ASP A 64 7.45 -5.80 3.07
CA ASP A 64 8.30 -6.29 4.15
C ASP A 64 7.53 -7.29 5.06
N PRO A 65 8.23 -8.11 5.86
CA PRO A 65 7.59 -9.09 6.73
C PRO A 65 6.54 -8.50 7.69
N LYS A 66 6.81 -7.34 8.29
CA LYS A 66 5.89 -6.69 9.24
C LYS A 66 4.62 -6.27 8.54
N THR A 67 4.73 -5.62 7.37
CA THR A 67 3.57 -5.20 6.58
C THR A 67 2.77 -6.40 6.10
N ARG A 68 3.43 -7.48 5.67
CA ARG A 68 2.76 -8.73 5.29
C ARG A 68 1.95 -9.32 6.44
N HIS A 69 2.53 -9.40 7.64
CA HIS A 69 1.83 -9.91 8.83
C HIS A 69 0.62 -9.05 9.19
N PHE A 70 0.79 -7.73 9.19
CA PHE A 70 -0.31 -6.79 9.42
C PHE A 70 -1.44 -6.98 8.40
N CYS A 71 -1.11 -7.04 7.11
CA CYS A 71 -2.10 -7.21 6.05
C CYS A 71 -2.82 -8.55 6.14
N SER A 72 -2.09 -9.63 6.45
CA SER A 72 -2.68 -10.95 6.66
C SER A 72 -3.72 -10.93 7.78
N TRP A 73 -3.38 -10.32 8.92
CA TRP A 73 -4.27 -10.20 10.07
C TRP A 73 -5.47 -9.28 9.80
N TYR A 74 -5.23 -8.07 9.32
CA TYR A 74 -6.28 -7.07 9.12
C TYR A 74 -7.25 -7.46 8.00
N PHE A 75 -6.73 -7.89 6.85
CA PHE A 75 -7.55 -8.24 5.69
C PHE A 75 -8.03 -9.70 5.68
N HIS A 76 -7.60 -10.50 6.67
CA HIS A 76 -7.92 -11.93 6.77
C HIS A 76 -7.45 -12.72 5.53
N ILE A 77 -6.23 -12.44 5.09
CA ILE A 77 -5.59 -13.10 3.94
C ILE A 77 -4.57 -14.11 4.49
N PRO A 78 -4.58 -15.38 4.06
CA PRO A 78 -3.51 -16.32 4.40
C PRO A 78 -2.14 -15.76 4.00
N GLN A 79 -1.15 -15.87 4.88
CA GLN A 79 0.22 -15.38 4.61
C GLN A 79 0.85 -16.03 3.37
N THR A 80 0.42 -17.23 2.99
CA THR A 80 0.86 -17.95 1.78
C THR A 80 0.41 -17.27 0.49
N GLU A 81 -0.61 -16.40 0.55
CA GLU A 81 -1.09 -15.62 -0.59
C GLU A 81 -0.47 -14.22 -0.67
N LEU A 82 0.39 -13.86 0.28
CA LEU A 82 1.11 -12.59 0.31
C LEU A 82 2.62 -12.84 0.21
N HIS A 83 3.25 -12.26 -0.80
CA HIS A 83 4.69 -12.33 -0.96
C HIS A 83 5.39 -11.31 -0.06
N ALA A 84 6.34 -11.75 0.74
CA ALA A 84 7.31 -10.86 1.39
C ALA A 84 8.57 -10.78 0.52
N SER A 85 9.03 -9.56 0.29
CA SER A 85 10.28 -9.31 -0.41
C SER A 85 11.46 -9.84 0.41
N SER A 86 12.37 -10.56 -0.25
CA SER A 86 13.62 -11.04 0.36
C SER A 86 14.63 -9.92 0.62
N PHE A 87 14.37 -8.70 0.16
CA PHE A 87 15.24 -7.54 0.39
C PHE A 87 15.11 -6.97 1.82
N TYR A 88 14.13 -7.43 2.60
CA TYR A 88 13.97 -7.07 4.00
C TYR A 88 14.33 -8.28 4.89
N HIS A 89 15.48 -8.20 5.57
CA HIS A 89 15.97 -9.18 6.55
C HIS A 89 15.94 -8.60 7.96
#